data_AF-A0A1G5F6J8-F1
#
_entry.id   AF-A0A1G5F6J8-F1
#
_cell.length_a   1.000
_cell.length_b   1.000
_cell.length_c   1.000
_cell.angle_alpha   90.00
_cell.angle_beta   90.00
_cell.angle_gamma   90.00
#
_symmetry.space_group_name_H-M   'P 1'
#
loop_
_entity.id
_entity.type
_entity.pdbx_description
1 polymer ?
#
loop_
_entity_poly.entity_id
_entity_poly.type
_entity_poly.pdbx_seq_one_letter_code
_entity_poly.pdbx_strand_id
1 'polypeptide(L)' 'MSDKKEKLEYEGYTGTVNYDAKCDYYTGEVEIDGRLYTYEGDTFEELQEDFEDIIDSIIAFDEMEDEEE' A
#
# COMPACT_ATOMS: atom_id res chain seq x y z
N MET A 1 -4.26 19.76 15.64
CA MET A 1 -4.83 19.15 14.43
C MET A 1 -4.29 17.74 14.42
N SER A 2 -5.16 16.75 14.35
CA SER A 2 -4.76 15.34 14.38
C SER A 2 -4.76 14.84 12.95
N ASP A 3 -3.59 14.80 12.34
CA ASP A 3 -3.36 14.09 11.09
C ASP A 3 -3.58 12.60 11.38
N LYS A 4 -4.52 11.97 10.68
CA LYS A 4 -4.86 10.56 10.90
C LYS A 4 -3.97 9.73 10.00
N LYS A 5 -3.02 9.04 10.63
CA LYS A 5 -2.11 8.11 9.98
C LYS A 5 -2.65 6.70 10.20
N GLU A 6 -3.08 6.08 9.13
CA GLU A 6 -3.47 4.68 9.12
C GLU A 6 -2.31 3.87 8.53
N LYS A 7 -2.04 2.71 9.11
CA LYS A 7 -1.02 1.80 8.62
C LYS A 7 -1.75 0.65 7.97
N LEU A 8 -1.39 0.35 6.74
CA LEU A 8 -1.88 -0.81 6.01
C LEU A 8 -0.80 -1.88 6.13
N GLU A 9 -1.15 -3.04 6.65
CA GLU A 9 -0.28 -4.20 6.68
C GLU A 9 -1.01 -5.31 5.95
N TYR A 10 -0.46 -5.77 4.82
CA TYR A 10 -1.07 -6.84 4.01
C TYR A 10 0.01 -7.80 3.57
N GLU A 11 -0.20 -9.09 3.87
CA GLU A 11 0.67 -10.20 3.47
C GLU A 11 2.18 -9.97 3.70
N GLY A 12 2.55 -9.29 4.79
CA GLY A 12 3.95 -9.03 5.15
C GLY A 12 4.53 -7.71 4.62
N TYR A 13 3.75 -6.93 3.87
CA TYR A 13 4.13 -5.61 3.39
C TYR A 13 3.48 -4.49 4.20
N THR A 14 4.21 -3.37 4.33
CA THR A 14 3.79 -2.24 5.19
C THR A 14 3.56 -0.97 4.36
N GLY A 15 2.30 -0.58 4.25
CA GLY A 15 1.80 0.70 3.78
C GLY A 15 1.51 1.68 4.91
N THR A 16 1.61 2.97 4.62
CA THR A 16 1.22 4.08 5.47
C THR A 16 0.31 4.99 4.66
N VAL A 17 -0.91 5.20 5.12
CA VAL A 17 -1.83 6.16 4.53
C VAL A 17 -1.96 7.35 5.45
N ASN A 18 -1.75 8.52 4.88
CA ASN A 18 -1.89 9.81 5.53
C ASN A 18 -3.07 10.55 4.90
N TYR A 19 -4.08 10.82 5.71
CA TYR A 19 -5.20 11.66 5.30
C TYR A 19 -4.88 13.13 5.53
N ASP A 20 -4.80 13.92 4.47
CA ASP A 20 -4.58 15.36 4.55
C ASP A 20 -5.92 16.10 4.53
N ALA A 21 -6.48 16.36 5.71
CA ALA A 21 -7.73 17.12 5.86
C ALA A 21 -7.62 18.58 5.37
N LYS A 22 -6.41 19.05 5.04
CA LYS A 22 -6.14 20.40 4.55
C LYS A 22 -6.31 20.49 3.03
N CYS A 23 -5.98 19.42 2.33
CA CYS A 23 -6.14 19.33 0.89
C CYS A 23 -7.28 18.39 0.45
N ASP A 24 -7.95 17.74 1.40
CA ASP A 24 -9.07 16.82 1.18
C ASP A 24 -8.68 15.62 0.28
N TYR A 25 -7.46 15.10 0.47
CA TYR A 25 -6.97 13.92 -0.26
C TYR A 25 -6.23 12.93 0.65
N TYR A 26 -6.11 11.69 0.20
CA TYR A 26 -5.30 10.65 0.84
C TYR A 26 -3.96 10.49 0.13
N THR A 27 -2.89 10.40 0.91
CA THR A 27 -1.53 10.09 0.43
C THR A 27 -1.06 8.80 1.08
N GLY A 28 -0.83 7.79 0.26
CA GLY A 28 -0.30 6.50 0.63
C GLY A 28 1.18 6.37 0.28
N GLU A 29 1.94 5.75 1.17
CA GLU A 29 3.33 5.33 0.95
C GLU A 29 3.44 3.87 1.39
N VAL A 30 3.83 2.96 0.49
CA VAL A 30 4.09 1.56 0.82
C VAL A 30 5.52 1.18 0.52
N GLU A 31 6.12 0.43 1.43
CA GLU A 31 7.37 -0.26 1.17
C GLU A 31 7.09 -1.73 0.81
N ILE A 32 7.42 -2.10 -0.43
CA ILE A 32 7.28 -3.45 -0.97
C ILE A 32 8.65 -3.94 -1.39
N ASP A 33 9.19 -4.96 -0.71
CA ASP A 33 10.47 -5.58 -1.04
C ASP A 33 11.62 -4.53 -1.22
N GLY A 34 11.67 -3.54 -0.32
CA GLY A 34 12.65 -2.46 -0.36
C GLY A 34 12.41 -1.39 -1.43
N ARG A 35 11.28 -1.44 -2.16
CA ARG A 35 10.82 -0.37 -3.04
C ARG A 35 9.72 0.43 -2.38
N LEU A 36 9.94 1.74 -2.30
CA LEU A 36 8.91 2.69 -1.86
C LEU A 36 8.00 3.02 -3.04
N TYR A 37 6.72 2.71 -2.92
CA TYR A 37 5.67 3.13 -3.82
C TYR A 37 4.80 4.17 -3.14
N THR A 38 4.63 5.31 -3.78
CA THR A 38 3.76 6.39 -3.30
C THR A 38 2.53 6.44 -4.18
N TYR A 39 1.36 6.46 -3.57
CA TYR A 39 0.08 6.46 -4.25
C TYR A 39 -0.80 7.57 -3.67
N GLU A 40 -1.51 8.28 -4.54
CA GLU A 40 -2.40 9.38 -4.17
C GLU A 40 -3.80 8.98 -4.58
N GLY A 41 -4.80 9.28 -3.76
CA GLY A 41 -6.17 8.99 -4.11
C GLY A 41 -7.18 9.77 -3.28
N ASP A 42 -8.39 9.82 -3.81
CA ASP A 42 -9.50 10.57 -3.23
C ASP A 42 -10.18 9.80 -2.09
N THR A 43 -10.05 8.47 -2.05
CA THR A 43 -10.66 7.63 -1.01
C THR A 43 -9.73 6.54 -0.49
N PHE A 44 -9.86 6.20 0.80
CA PHE A 44 -9.11 5.12 1.43
C PHE A 44 -9.42 3.74 0.81
N GLU A 45 -10.67 3.51 0.38
CA GLU A 45 -11.07 2.26 -0.29
C GLU A 45 -10.30 2.03 -1.60
N GLU A 46 -10.20 3.05 -2.47
CA GLU A 46 -9.42 2.94 -3.70
C GLU A 46 -7.93 2.72 -3.42
N LEU A 47 -7.37 3.47 -2.45
CA LEU A 47 -5.98 3.28 -2.02
C LEU A 47 -5.73 1.85 -1.52
N GLN A 48 -6.68 1.28 -0.80
CA GLN A 48 -6.55 -0.05 -0.23
C GLN A 48 -6.68 -1.12 -1.31
N GLU A 49 -7.63 -0.99 -2.25
CA GLU A 49 -7.75 -1.94 -3.37
C GLU A 49 -6.52 -1.93 -4.27
N ASP A 50 -6.02 -0.75 -4.67
CA ASP A 50 -4.77 -0.65 -5.47
C ASP A 50 -3.58 -1.26 -4.72
N PHE A 51 -3.50 -1.01 -3.41
CA PHE A 51 -2.45 -1.58 -2.58
C PHE A 51 -2.57 -3.12 -2.54
N GLU A 52 -3.74 -3.67 -2.24
CA GLU A 52 -3.97 -5.11 -2.21
C GLU A 52 -3.68 -5.76 -3.57
N ASP A 53 -4.07 -5.15 -4.70
CA ASP A 53 -3.82 -5.67 -6.06
C ASP A 53 -2.32 -5.69 -6.40
N ILE A 54 -1.57 -4.64 -6.03
CA ILE A 54 -0.11 -4.60 -6.21
C ILE A 54 0.56 -5.67 -5.35
N ILE A 55 0.16 -5.80 -4.09
CA ILE A 55 0.75 -6.78 -3.19
C ILE A 55 0.45 -8.20 -3.66
N ASP A 56 -0.80 -8.51 -4.01
CA ASP A 56 -1.22 -9.83 -4.52
C ASP A 56 -0.43 -10.19 -5.79
N SER A 57 -0.24 -9.23 -6.70
CA SER A 57 0.55 -9.45 -7.91
C SER A 57 2.04 -9.66 -7.63
N ILE A 58 2.58 -9.16 -6.52
CA ILE A 58 3.98 -9.34 -6.12
C ILE A 58 4.16 -10.66 -5.40
N ILE A 59 3.26 -11.02 -4.49
CA ILE A 59 3.28 -12.31 -3.78
C ILE A 59 3.06 -13.45 -4.76
N ALA A 60 2.11 -13.31 -5.69
CA ALA A 60 1.91 -14.29 -6.73
C ALA A 60 3.15 -14.47 -7.63
N PHE A 61 4.00 -13.44 -7.74
CA PHE A 61 5.27 -13.53 -8.46
C PHE A 61 6.36 -14.19 -7.61
N ASP A 62 6.43 -13.86 -6.31
CA ASP A 62 7.39 -14.39 -5.34
C ASP A 62 7.12 -15.88 -5.03
N GLU A 63 5.86 -16.28 -4.83
CA GLU A 63 5.45 -17.68 -4.64
C GLU A 63 5.69 -18.55 -5.89
N MET A 64 5.71 -17.97 -7.10
CA MET A 64 6.09 -18.72 -8.30
C MET A 64 7.60 -18.93 -8.43
N GLU A 65 8.44 -18.16 -7.72
CA GLU A 65 9.90 -18.30 -7.78
C GLU A 65 10.44 -19.41 -6.87
N ASP A 66 9.63 -19.93 -5.92
CA ASP A 66 10.02 -21.03 -5.02
C ASP A 66 9.71 -22.44 -5.60
N GLU A 67 9.16 -22.55 -6.83
CA GLU A 67 8.86 -23.83 -7.51
C GLU A 67 9.82 -24.19 -8.67
N GLU A 68 11.08 -23.74 -8.63
CA GLU A 68 12.14 -24.35 -9.47
C GLU A 68 13.14 -25.16 -8.60
N GLU A 69 12.85 -26.47 -8.51
CA GLU A 69 13.68 -27.58 -7.99
C GLU A 69 15.07 -27.68 -8.64
#